data_AF-A0AAX3VPI7-F1
#
_entry.id   AF-A0AAX3VPI7-F1
#
_cell.length_a   1.000
_cell.length_b   1.000
_cell.length_c   1.000
_cell.angle_alpha   90.00
_cell.angle_beta   90.00
_cell.angle_gamma   90.00
#
_symmetry.space_group_name_H-M   'P 1'
#
loop_
_entity.id
_entity.type
_entity.pdbx_description
1 polymer ?
#
loop_
_entity_poly.entity_id
_entity_poly.type
_entity_poly.pdbx_seq_one_letter_code
_entity_poly.pdbx_strand_id
1 'polypeptide(L)' 'MLTLTTPEGLTLAAETHVQLASAWADKELGPGWDEDSSPFDVHTTMWEYIENVHAVEDGGHSGYSIVALP' A
#
# COMPACT_ATOMS: atom_id res chain seq x y z
N MET A 1 11.14 0.07 -9.35
CA MET A 1 10.63 0.98 -8.32
C MET A 1 9.26 1.55 -8.66
N LEU A 2 8.30 1.36 -7.75
CA LEU A 2 6.95 1.93 -7.74
C LEU A 2 6.91 3.10 -6.75
N THR A 3 6.21 4.17 -7.10
CA THR A 3 5.96 5.30 -6.18
C THR A 3 4.47 5.57 -6.11
N LEU A 4 3.87 5.35 -4.94
CA LEU A 4 2.52 5.77 -4.60
C LEU A 4 2.56 7.23 -4.14
N THR A 5 1.69 8.06 -4.68
CA THR A 5 1.39 9.40 -4.15
C THR A 5 -0.02 9.40 -3.58
N THR A 6 -0.17 9.81 -2.32
CA THR A 6 -1.46 9.92 -1.64
C THR A 6 -2.13 11.28 -1.92
N PRO A 7 -3.44 11.44 -1.66
CA PRO A 7 -4.15 12.70 -1.87
C PRO A 7 -3.56 13.90 -1.11
N GLU A 8 -2.97 13.67 0.05
CA GLU A 8 -2.27 14.69 0.85
C GLU A 8 -0.84 14.99 0.37
N GLY A 9 -0.39 14.35 -0.72
CA GLY A 9 0.91 14.58 -1.34
C GLY A 9 2.07 13.82 -0.68
N LEU A 10 1.78 12.85 0.20
CA LEU A 10 2.80 11.95 0.71
C LEU A 10 3.21 10.98 -0.40
N THR A 11 4.50 10.61 -0.43
CA THR A 11 4.99 9.58 -1.35
C THR A 11 5.53 8.38 -0.58
N LEU A 12 5.18 7.18 -1.05
CA LEU A 12 5.73 5.90 -0.60
C LEU A 12 6.40 5.24 -1.80
N ALA A 13 7.63 4.78 -1.63
CA ALA A 13 8.41 4.14 -2.70
C ALA A 13 8.83 2.73 -2.29
N ALA A 14 8.71 1.78 -3.22
CA ALA A 14 9.04 0.38 -2.99
C ALA A 14 9.42 -0.32 -4.30
N GLU A 15 10.09 -1.47 -4.24
CA GLU A 15 10.47 -2.21 -5.46
C GLU A 15 9.37 -3.16 -5.95
N THR A 16 8.45 -3.54 -5.07
CA THR A 16 7.36 -4.47 -5.41
C THR A 16 6.02 -3.98 -4.88
N HIS A 17 4.93 -4.46 -5.47
CA HIS A 17 3.57 -4.20 -4.99
C HIS A 17 3.37 -4.63 -3.54
N VAL A 18 3.95 -5.76 -3.13
CA VAL A 18 3.87 -6.25 -1.75
C VAL A 18 4.56 -5.30 -0.77
N GLN A 19 5.75 -4.82 -1.11
CA GLN A 19 6.46 -3.83 -0.29
C GLN A 19 5.72 -2.49 -0.25
N LEU A 20 5.11 -2.08 -1.35
CA LEU A 20 4.32 -0.84 -1.41
C LEU A 20 3.05 -0.96 -0.57
N ALA A 21 2.35 -2.09 -0.65
CA ALA A 21 1.18 -2.41 0.16
C ALA A 21 1.53 -2.43 1.65
N SER A 22 2.66 -3.04 2.02
CA SER A 22 3.15 -3.05 3.40
C SER A 22 3.47 -1.64 3.90
N ALA A 23 4.15 -0.81 3.10
CA ALA A 23 4.43 0.58 3.46
C ALA A 23 3.15 1.43 3.59
N TRP A 24 2.13 1.14 2.79
CA TRP A 24 0.82 1.78 2.90
C TRP A 24 0.10 1.33 4.18
N ALA A 25 0.06 0.04 4.47
CA ALA A 25 -0.51 -0.49 5.71
C ALA A 25 0.14 0.13 6.96
N ASP A 26 1.47 0.20 7.01
CA ASP A 26 2.21 0.87 8.09
C ASP A 26 1.82 2.35 8.22
N LYS A 27 1.54 3.01 7.09
CA LYS A 27 1.19 4.43 7.07
C LYS A 27 -0.22 4.69 7.63
N GLU A 28 -1.18 3.83 7.36
CA GLU A 28 -2.58 4.00 7.75
C GLU A 28 -2.90 3.38 9.11
N LEU A 29 -2.36 2.19 9.39
CA LEU A 29 -2.62 1.43 10.61
C LEU A 29 -1.59 1.75 11.71
N GLY A 30 -0.45 2.32 11.33
CA GLY A 30 0.67 2.59 12.21
C GLY A 30 1.75 1.50 12.13
N PRO A 31 3.00 1.83 12.49
CA PRO A 31 4.08 0.86 12.52
C PRO A 31 3.78 -0.24 13.54
N GLY A 32 4.04 -1.49 13.15
CA GLY A 32 3.79 -2.66 14.00
C GLY A 32 2.31 -3.06 14.09
N TRP A 33 1.48 -2.67 13.12
CA TRP A 33 0.06 -3.06 13.05
C TRP A 33 -0.15 -4.59 13.07
N ASP A 34 0.87 -5.36 12.72
CA ASP A 34 0.88 -6.81 12.67
C ASP A 34 1.34 -7.49 13.98
N GLU A 35 1.92 -6.76 14.95
CA GLU A 35 2.59 -7.33 16.13
C GLU A 35 1.66 -8.18 17.02
N ASP A 36 0.42 -7.74 17.20
CA ASP A 36 -0.61 -8.45 17.99
C ASP A 36 -1.72 -9.07 17.11
N SER A 37 -1.57 -9.01 15.79
CA SER A 37 -2.56 -9.50 14.83
C SER A 37 -2.41 -11.01 14.61
N SER A 38 -3.54 -11.70 14.40
CA SER A 38 -3.45 -13.12 14.05
C SER A 38 -2.89 -13.28 12.63
N PRO A 39 -2.25 -14.43 12.29
CA PRO A 39 -1.75 -14.65 10.94
C PRO A 39 -2.82 -14.52 9.84
N PHE A 40 -4.08 -14.83 10.17
CA PHE A 40 -5.19 -14.67 9.22
C PHE A 40 -5.57 -13.21 9.01
N ASP A 41 -5.54 -12.40 10.08
CA ASP A 41 -5.80 -10.96 9.99
C ASP A 41 -4.69 -10.28 9.19
N VAL A 42 -3.42 -10.60 9.50
CA VAL A 42 -2.26 -10.09 8.74
C VAL A 42 -2.36 -10.44 7.26
N HIS A 43 -2.72 -11.68 6.93
CA HIS A 43 -2.94 -12.09 5.55
C HIS A 43 -4.06 -11.29 4.87
N THR A 44 -5.21 -11.15 5.55
CA THR A 44 -6.38 -10.45 5.00
C THR A 44 -6.08 -8.98 4.75
N THR A 45 -5.49 -8.30 5.74
CA THR A 45 -5.08 -6.90 5.61
C THR A 45 -4.06 -6.71 4.48
N MET A 46 -3.01 -7.54 4.41
CA MET A 46 -2.03 -7.45 3.32
C MET A 46 -2.67 -7.68 1.94
N TRP A 47 -3.61 -8.61 1.84
CA TRP A 47 -4.35 -8.85 0.60
C TRP A 47 -5.14 -7.60 0.18
N GLU A 48 -5.87 -6.98 1.09
CA GLU A 48 -6.64 -5.75 0.84
C GLU A 48 -5.74 -4.59 0.37
N TYR A 49 -4.57 -4.40 0.97
CA TYR A 49 -3.63 -3.37 0.53
C TYR A 49 -3.02 -3.69 -0.84
N ILE A 50 -2.74 -4.95 -1.16
CA ILE A 50 -2.28 -5.34 -2.50
C ILE A 50 -3.37 -5.07 -3.55
N GLU A 51 -4.62 -5.40 -3.25
CA GLU A 51 -5.76 -5.08 -4.12
C GLU A 51 -5.90 -3.55 -4.31
N ASN A 52 -5.72 -2.77 -3.25
CA ASN A 52 -5.74 -1.31 -3.34
C ASN A 52 -4.63 -0.77 -4.24
N VAL A 53 -3.41 -1.30 -4.16
CA VAL A 53 -2.31 -0.91 -5.05
C VAL A 53 -2.71 -1.14 -6.51
N HIS A 54 -3.25 -2.32 -6.86
CA HIS A 54 -3.72 -2.58 -8.22
C HIS A 54 -4.89 -1.70 -8.63
N ALA A 55 -5.84 -1.45 -7.71
CA ALA A 55 -6.95 -0.55 -7.97
C ALA A 55 -6.46 0.89 -8.25
N VAL A 56 -5.41 1.38 -7.60
CA VAL A 56 -4.80 2.69 -7.90
C VAL A 56 -4.18 2.69 -9.30
N GLU A 57 -3.46 1.63 -9.68
CA GLU A 57 -2.88 1.49 -11.03
C GLU A 57 -3.98 1.53 -12.12
N ASP A 58 -5.14 0.94 -11.83
CA ASP A 58 -6.33 0.95 -12.70
C ASP A 58 -7.13 2.27 -12.63
N GLY A 59 -6.72 3.23 -11.80
CA GLY A 59 -7.38 4.54 -11.64
C GLY A 59 -8.62 4.53 -10.73
N GLY A 60 -8.82 3.49 -9.91
CA GLY A 60 -9.96 3.29 -9.04
C GLY A 60 -9.96 4.09 -7.72
N HIS A 61 -8.83 4.66 -7.32
CA HIS A 61 -8.68 5.43 -6.07
C HIS A 61 -8.43 6.92 -6.37
N SER A 62 -9.47 7.73 -6.22
CA SER A 62 -9.39 9.17 -6.53
C SER A 62 -8.36 9.89 -5.66
N GLY A 63 -7.48 10.67 -6.29
CA GLY A 63 -6.42 11.41 -5.61
C GLY A 63 -5.17 10.58 -5.30
N TYR A 64 -5.22 9.26 -5.48
CA TYR A 64 -4.04 8.40 -5.44
C TYR A 64 -3.47 8.23 -6.85
N SER A 65 -2.15 8.01 -6.93
CA SER A 65 -1.51 7.62 -8.18
C SER A 65 -0.30 6.74 -7.91
N ILE A 66 -0.05 5.77 -8.78
CA ILE A 66 1.17 4.98 -8.77
C ILE A 66 1.90 5.21 -10.09
N VAL A 67 3.19 5.49 -9.99
CA VAL A 67 4.09 5.57 -11.14
C VAL A 67 5.19 4.53 -11.00
N ALA A 68 5.43 3.80 -12.07
CA ALA A 68 6.63 2.97 -12.22
C ALA A 68 7.72 3.81 -12.86
N LEU A 69 8.84 4.00 -12.16
CA LEU A 69 10.03 4.60 -12.76
C LEU A 69 10.83 3.51 -13.49
N PRO A 70 11.28 3.77 -14.74
CA PRO A 70 12.07 2.81 -15.52
C PRO A 70 13.45 2.54 -14.92
#